data_AF-A0A426W2T8-F1
#
_entry.id   AF-A0A426W2T8-F1
#
_cell.length_a   1.000
_cell.length_b   1.000
_cell.length_c   1.000
_cell.angle_alpha   90.00
_cell.angle_beta   90.00
_cell.angle_gamma   90.00
#
_symmetry.space_group_name_H-M   'P 1'
#
loop_
_entity.id
_entity.type
_entity.pdbx_description
1 polymer ?
#
loop_
_entity_poly.entity_id
_entity_poly.type
_entity_poly.pdbx_seq_one_letter_code
_entity_poly.pdbx_strand_id
1 'polypeptide(L)'
;MLKQWYEQLFDNYSKKYDNESFTQGTTGECDFIEEEISHNKSIQILDVGCGTGRHSIELSKRGYLVKGIDLSQSQIDRAIEKSKGKLIFTTLNGLFPLFHSVKEFINSGAEKGQTSGNTFDLLTFRDYSVYETKDDSGNRLSLKCNERCYVPSEISWLVKSLGFTKVQIYGAKLGQFSRSDALTTEDYEMLVIAERQQ
;
A
#
# COMPACT_ATOMS: atom_id res chain seq x y z
N MET A 1 -8.43 28.09 -2.29
CA MET A 1 -7.62 27.61 -3.44
C MET A 1 -8.48 26.63 -4.22
N LEU A 2 -8.38 26.63 -5.56
CA LEU A 2 -8.94 25.54 -6.36
C LEU A 2 -8.18 24.25 -6.01
N LYS A 3 -8.91 23.18 -5.68
CA LYS A 3 -8.33 21.83 -5.53
C LYS A 3 -7.71 21.41 -6.84
N GLN A 4 -6.53 20.77 -6.78
CA GLN A 4 -5.91 20.23 -7.98
C GLN A 4 -6.82 19.13 -8.56
N TRP A 5 -6.77 18.93 -9.87
CA TRP A 5 -7.68 17.99 -10.54
C TRP A 5 -7.49 16.55 -10.04
N TYR A 6 -6.29 16.15 -9.62
CA TYR A 6 -6.06 14.82 -9.03
C TYR A 6 -6.68 14.70 -7.63
N GLU A 7 -6.71 15.78 -6.83
CA GLU A 7 -7.43 15.78 -5.55
C GLU A 7 -8.93 15.60 -5.79
N GLN A 8 -9.47 16.27 -6.81
CA GLN A 8 -10.88 16.09 -7.21
C GLN A 8 -11.14 14.68 -7.76
N LEU A 9 -10.19 14.10 -8.48
CA LEU A 9 -10.27 12.71 -8.94
C LEU A 9 -10.34 11.75 -7.76
N PHE A 10 -9.42 11.84 -6.79
CA PHE A 10 -9.42 10.98 -5.61
C PHE A 10 -10.66 11.22 -4.73
N ASP A 11 -11.11 12.47 -4.59
CA ASP A 11 -12.37 12.79 -3.91
C ASP A 11 -13.57 12.09 -4.59
N ASN A 12 -13.64 12.11 -5.92
CA ASN A 12 -14.72 11.45 -6.66
C ASN A 12 -14.59 9.92 -6.65
N TYR A 13 -13.35 9.43 -6.74
CA TYR A 13 -13.02 8.01 -6.71
C TYR A 13 -13.30 7.38 -5.35
N SER A 14 -13.13 8.12 -4.25
CA SER A 14 -13.41 7.65 -2.89
C SER A 14 -14.81 7.05 -2.72
N LYS A 15 -15.82 7.55 -3.45
CA LYS A 15 -17.20 7.03 -3.42
C LYS A 15 -17.35 5.62 -4.01
N LYS A 16 -16.43 5.23 -4.89
CA LYS A 16 -16.41 3.94 -5.58
C LYS A 16 -15.26 3.04 -5.11
N TYR A 17 -14.25 3.62 -4.47
CA TYR A 17 -13.03 2.96 -3.98
C TYR A 17 -13.31 1.72 -3.11
N ASP A 18 -14.28 1.81 -2.20
CA ASP A 18 -14.65 0.70 -1.31
C ASP A 18 -15.33 -0.48 -2.06
N ASN A 19 -15.66 -0.33 -3.35
CA ASN A 19 -16.19 -1.40 -4.19
C ASN A 19 -15.11 -2.05 -5.08
N GLU A 20 -13.89 -1.53 -5.07
CA GLU A 20 -12.79 -2.10 -5.85
C GLU A 20 -12.40 -3.47 -5.32
N SER A 21 -11.95 -4.36 -6.20
CA SER A 21 -11.61 -5.75 -5.83
C SER A 21 -10.53 -5.79 -4.73
N PHE A 22 -9.55 -4.89 -4.81
CA PHE A 22 -8.44 -4.77 -3.86
C PHE A 22 -8.81 -4.17 -2.48
N THR A 23 -10.08 -3.81 -2.24
CA THR A 23 -10.53 -3.32 -0.92
C THR A 23 -11.34 -4.36 -0.13
N GLN A 24 -11.71 -5.49 -0.76
CA GLN A 24 -12.61 -6.51 -0.20
C GLN A 24 -11.95 -7.45 0.85
N GLY A 25 -10.63 -7.37 1.05
CA GLY A 25 -9.85 -8.21 1.98
C GLY A 25 -9.71 -7.67 3.41
N THR A 26 -10.35 -6.54 3.72
CA THR A 26 -10.04 -5.74 4.92
C THR A 26 -10.15 -6.51 6.24
N THR A 27 -11.16 -7.37 6.41
CA THR A 27 -11.36 -8.14 7.65
C THR A 27 -10.19 -9.08 7.93
N GLY A 28 -9.77 -9.90 6.95
CA GLY A 28 -8.67 -10.85 7.12
C GLY A 28 -7.33 -10.17 7.34
N GLU A 29 -7.11 -9.02 6.69
CA GLU A 29 -5.92 -8.20 6.92
C GLU A 29 -5.91 -7.61 8.35
N CYS A 30 -7.07 -7.20 8.88
CA CYS A 30 -7.18 -6.75 10.26
C CYS A 30 -7.01 -7.89 11.27
N ASP A 31 -7.51 -9.10 10.97
CA ASP A 31 -7.31 -10.30 11.80
C ASP A 31 -5.81 -10.58 11.96
N PHE A 32 -5.07 -10.55 10.85
CA PHE A 32 -3.62 -10.69 10.86
C PHE A 32 -2.94 -9.61 11.73
N ILE A 33 -3.35 -8.34 11.61
CA ILE A 33 -2.81 -7.25 12.43
C ILE A 33 -3.07 -7.50 13.92
N GLU A 34 -4.25 -7.99 14.30
CA GLU A 34 -4.57 -8.33 15.70
C GLU A 34 -3.68 -9.45 16.24
N GLU A 35 -3.46 -10.51 15.46
CA GLU A 35 -2.53 -11.58 15.82
C GLU A 35 -1.12 -11.04 16.04
N GLU A 36 -0.63 -10.20 15.12
CA GLU A 36 0.71 -9.62 15.15
C GLU A 36 1.00 -8.79 16.39
N ILE A 37 -0.02 -8.13 16.91
CA ILE A 37 0.06 -7.30 18.10
C ILE A 37 -0.45 -8.03 19.35
N SER A 38 -0.64 -9.35 19.25
CA SER A 38 -1.12 -10.22 20.35
C SER A 38 -2.42 -9.72 20.97
N HIS A 39 -3.30 -9.16 20.14
CA HIS A 39 -4.59 -8.58 20.53
C HIS A 39 -4.49 -7.47 21.59
N ASN A 40 -3.30 -6.87 21.77
CA ASN A 40 -3.06 -5.89 22.82
C ASN A 40 -3.73 -4.55 22.50
N LYS A 41 -4.91 -4.30 23.09
CA LYS A 41 -5.71 -3.07 22.89
C LYS A 41 -5.08 -1.80 23.48
N SER A 42 -4.00 -1.92 24.28
CA SER A 42 -3.33 -0.74 24.87
C SER A 42 -2.38 -0.03 23.89
N ILE A 43 -2.07 -0.65 22.74
CA ILE A 43 -1.17 -0.05 21.77
C ILE A 43 -1.90 0.99 20.91
N GLN A 44 -1.13 1.93 20.39
CA GLN A 44 -1.62 2.90 19.41
C GLN A 44 -1.25 2.44 18.01
N ILE A 45 -2.22 2.41 17.11
CA ILE A 45 -2.02 2.07 15.71
C ILE A 45 -1.97 3.36 14.90
N LEU A 46 -1.02 3.45 13.99
CA LEU A 46 -1.04 4.45 12.95
C LEU A 46 -1.15 3.77 11.59
N ASP A 47 -2.17 4.17 10.85
CA ASP A 47 -2.46 3.76 9.50
C ASP A 47 -1.94 4.84 8.54
N VAL A 48 -0.97 4.48 7.69
CA VAL A 48 -0.26 5.42 6.81
C VAL A 48 -0.66 5.16 5.36
N GLY A 49 -1.12 6.19 4.66
CA GLY A 49 -1.80 6.01 3.38
C GLY A 49 -3.21 5.47 3.59
N CYS A 50 -3.91 5.97 4.63
CA CYS A 50 -5.14 5.35 5.11
C CYS A 50 -6.30 5.43 4.10
N GLY A 51 -6.24 6.30 3.08
CA GLY A 51 -7.29 6.45 2.06
C GLY A 51 -8.67 6.69 2.68
N THR A 52 -9.68 5.89 2.30
CA THR A 52 -11.05 5.92 2.88
C THR A 52 -11.12 5.37 4.32
N GLY A 53 -10.01 4.84 4.84
CA GLY A 53 -9.89 4.37 6.22
C GLY A 53 -10.33 2.92 6.42
N ARG A 54 -10.24 2.06 5.40
CA ARG A 54 -10.72 0.66 5.47
C ARG A 54 -10.18 -0.09 6.69
N HIS A 55 -8.86 -0.07 6.92
CA HIS A 55 -8.25 -0.68 8.11
C HIS A 55 -8.49 0.14 9.37
N SER A 56 -8.33 1.46 9.28
CA SER A 56 -8.56 2.38 10.41
C SER A 56 -9.93 2.21 11.07
N ILE A 57 -10.99 2.13 10.27
CA ILE A 57 -12.38 1.99 10.73
C ILE A 57 -12.58 0.60 11.35
N GLU A 58 -12.11 -0.45 10.68
CA GLU A 58 -12.27 -1.82 11.16
C GLU A 58 -11.52 -2.05 12.48
N LEU A 59 -10.26 -1.62 12.58
CA LEU A 59 -9.48 -1.71 13.83
C LEU A 59 -10.07 -0.83 14.94
N SER A 60 -10.63 0.35 14.61
CA SER A 60 -11.31 1.18 15.62
C SER A 60 -12.58 0.49 16.16
N LYS A 61 -13.38 -0.16 15.30
CA LYS A 61 -14.55 -0.96 15.73
C LYS A 61 -14.15 -2.11 16.66
N ARG A 62 -12.96 -2.67 16.46
CA ARG A 62 -12.36 -3.74 17.29
C ARG A 62 -11.72 -3.22 18.58
N GLY A 63 -11.81 -1.92 18.87
CA GLY A 63 -11.41 -1.32 20.15
C GLY A 63 -9.96 -0.82 20.20
N TYR A 64 -9.29 -0.65 19.06
CA TYR A 64 -7.94 -0.05 19.02
C TYR A 64 -8.00 1.47 18.93
N LEU A 65 -7.00 2.13 19.50
CA LEU A 65 -6.76 3.54 19.26
C LEU A 65 -5.98 3.71 17.95
N VAL A 66 -6.68 4.04 16.87
CA VAL A 66 -6.09 4.20 15.55
C VAL A 66 -6.00 5.68 15.15
N LYS A 67 -4.89 6.05 14.53
CA LYS A 67 -4.73 7.33 13.83
C LYS A 67 -4.45 7.06 12.36
N GLY A 68 -5.24 7.62 11.46
CA GLY A 68 -4.96 7.57 10.01
C GLY A 68 -4.22 8.84 9.56
N ILE A 69 -3.24 8.68 8.67
CA ILE A 69 -2.61 9.79 7.94
C ILE A 69 -2.51 9.45 6.45
N ASP A 70 -2.71 10.45 5.60
CA ASP A 70 -2.61 10.32 4.14
C ASP A 70 -1.80 11.50 3.56
N LEU A 71 -1.01 11.24 2.50
CA LEU A 71 -0.11 12.14 1.74
C LEU A 71 0.81 13.15 2.49
N SER A 72 0.96 13.07 3.82
CA SER A 72 1.83 13.99 4.59
C SER A 72 3.13 13.32 5.07
N GLN A 73 4.22 13.42 4.28
CA GLN A 73 5.55 12.87 4.63
C GLN A 73 6.03 13.24 6.04
N SER A 74 5.84 14.49 6.45
CA SER A 74 6.24 14.97 7.79
C SER A 74 5.50 14.30 8.95
N GLN A 75 4.30 13.76 8.70
CA GLN A 75 3.53 13.01 9.71
C GLN A 75 3.93 11.53 9.75
N ILE A 76 4.39 10.96 8.62
CA ILE A 76 4.97 9.62 8.51
C ILE A 76 6.29 9.57 9.29
N ASP A 77 7.17 10.55 9.08
CA ASP A 77 8.46 10.62 9.79
C ASP A 77 8.24 10.74 11.30
N ARG A 78 7.32 11.63 11.72
CA ARG A 78 6.98 11.85 13.13
C ARG A 78 6.36 10.62 13.80
N ALA A 79 5.63 9.84 13.03
CA ALA A 79 5.04 8.60 13.47
C ALA A 79 6.05 7.48 13.70
N ILE A 80 6.98 7.32 12.76
CA ILE A 80 8.09 6.38 12.85
C ILE A 80 9.01 6.73 14.04
N GLU A 81 9.22 8.02 14.30
CA GLU A 81 9.94 8.46 15.49
C GLU A 81 9.25 8.07 16.79
N LYS A 82 7.92 8.19 16.86
CA LYS A 82 7.12 7.91 18.06
C LYS A 82 6.82 6.43 18.26
N SER A 83 6.89 5.61 17.21
CA SER A 83 6.61 4.19 17.35
C SER A 83 7.77 3.50 18.08
N LYS A 84 7.50 3.06 19.31
CA LYS A 84 8.33 2.04 19.99
C LYS A 84 7.90 0.62 19.61
N GLY A 85 7.15 0.49 18.50
CA GLY A 85 6.33 -0.68 18.17
C GLY A 85 6.63 -1.26 16.79
N LYS A 86 5.73 -2.14 16.36
CA LYS A 86 5.80 -2.86 15.08
C LYS A 86 5.37 -1.95 13.92
N LEU A 87 6.02 -2.05 12.78
CA LEU A 87 5.65 -1.43 11.51
C LEU A 87 5.23 -2.54 10.55
N ILE A 88 4.00 -2.48 10.05
CA ILE A 88 3.43 -3.43 9.10
C ILE A 88 2.93 -2.63 7.89
N PHE A 89 3.40 -2.95 6.68
CA PHE A 89 2.97 -2.29 5.45
C PHE A 89 3.16 -3.18 4.23
N THR A 90 2.48 -2.87 3.14
CA THR A 90 2.75 -3.45 1.81
C THR A 90 3.44 -2.44 0.91
N THR A 91 4.17 -2.94 -0.08
CA THR A 91 4.75 -2.12 -1.15
C THR A 91 4.94 -2.97 -2.40
N LEU A 92 4.99 -2.34 -3.57
CA LEU A 92 5.26 -3.01 -4.84
C LEU A 92 6.61 -3.74 -4.82
N ASN A 93 6.60 -4.99 -5.25
CA ASN A 93 7.76 -5.87 -5.29
C ASN A 93 8.60 -5.58 -6.54
N GLY A 94 9.82 -5.09 -6.36
CA GLY A 94 10.76 -4.81 -7.46
C GLY A 94 11.19 -6.05 -8.24
N LEU A 95 10.98 -7.26 -7.71
CA LEU A 95 11.26 -8.50 -8.41
C LEU A 95 10.20 -8.84 -9.46
N PHE A 96 8.94 -8.46 -9.24
CA PHE A 96 7.84 -8.84 -10.13
C PHE A 96 8.01 -8.31 -11.57
N PRO A 97 8.31 -7.01 -11.80
CA PRO A 97 8.52 -6.47 -13.15
C PRO A 97 9.73 -7.06 -13.91
N LEU A 98 10.62 -7.79 -13.22
CA LEU A 98 11.76 -8.45 -13.86
C LEU A 98 11.35 -9.73 -14.59
N PHE A 99 10.23 -10.34 -14.19
CA PHE A 99 9.72 -11.59 -14.73
C PHE A 99 8.36 -11.44 -15.41
N HIS A 100 7.66 -10.32 -15.18
CA HIS A 100 6.29 -10.11 -15.63
C HIS A 100 6.10 -8.75 -16.33
N SER A 101 5.20 -8.72 -17.31
CA SER A 101 4.73 -7.48 -17.92
C SER A 101 3.72 -6.79 -17.00
N VAL A 102 4.14 -5.71 -16.34
CA VAL A 102 3.28 -4.88 -15.46
C VAL A 102 2.05 -4.38 -16.22
N LYS A 103 2.24 -3.97 -17.48
CA LYS A 103 1.17 -3.53 -18.37
C LYS A 103 0.08 -4.59 -18.55
N GLU A 104 0.48 -5.83 -18.83
CA GLU A 104 -0.47 -6.92 -19.09
C GLU A 104 -1.20 -7.28 -17.80
N PHE A 105 -0.48 -7.39 -16.69
CA PHE A 105 -1.04 -7.65 -15.38
C PHE A 105 -2.13 -6.63 -15.00
N ILE A 106 -1.81 -5.34 -15.01
CA ILE A 106 -2.75 -4.27 -14.65
C ILE A 106 -3.98 -4.28 -15.58
N ASN A 107 -3.77 -4.36 -16.90
CA ASN A 107 -4.89 -4.31 -17.85
C ASN A 107 -5.76 -5.57 -17.81
N SER A 108 -5.23 -6.73 -17.39
CA SER A 108 -6.00 -7.97 -17.25
C SER A 108 -7.04 -7.92 -16.11
N GLY A 109 -6.78 -7.11 -15.08
CA GLY A 109 -7.67 -6.92 -13.94
C GLY A 109 -8.55 -5.66 -14.02
N ALA A 110 -8.38 -4.83 -15.05
CA ALA A 110 -9.06 -3.54 -15.14
C ALA A 110 -10.50 -3.69 -15.65
N GLU A 111 -11.49 -3.42 -14.80
CA GLU A 111 -12.89 -3.28 -15.22
C GLU A 111 -13.18 -1.91 -15.86
N LYS A 112 -12.38 -0.88 -15.53
CA LYS A 112 -12.51 0.50 -16.05
C LYS A 112 -11.17 1.18 -16.29
N GLY A 113 -11.08 1.85 -17.44
CA GLY A 113 -9.89 2.56 -17.88
C GLY A 113 -8.86 1.63 -18.53
N GLN A 114 -7.88 2.21 -19.21
CA GLN A 114 -6.77 1.47 -19.81
C GLN A 114 -5.46 2.12 -19.43
N THR A 115 -4.49 1.28 -19.08
CA THR A 115 -3.13 1.71 -18.84
C THR A 115 -2.31 1.52 -20.11
N SER A 116 -1.75 2.62 -20.61
CA SER A 116 -0.94 2.67 -21.83
C SER A 116 0.45 3.27 -21.54
N GLY A 117 1.36 3.19 -22.51
CA GLY A 117 2.69 3.80 -22.41
C GLY A 117 3.58 3.28 -21.29
N ASN A 118 3.30 2.08 -20.74
CA ASN A 118 4.10 1.47 -19.67
C ASN A 118 5.56 1.35 -20.08
N THR A 119 6.44 1.91 -19.25
CA THR A 119 7.89 1.76 -19.35
C THR A 119 8.43 1.55 -17.94
N PHE A 120 9.00 0.37 -17.70
CA PHE A 120 9.68 0.08 -16.44
C PHE A 120 11.16 0.46 -16.55
N ASP A 121 11.60 1.44 -15.77
CA ASP A 121 12.99 1.84 -15.66
C ASP A 121 13.71 0.97 -14.62
N LEU A 122 14.54 0.05 -15.10
CA LEU A 122 15.32 -0.87 -14.28
C LEU A 122 16.37 -0.17 -13.39
N LEU A 123 16.82 1.02 -13.75
CA LEU A 123 17.84 1.74 -12.96
C LEU A 123 17.22 2.43 -11.75
N THR A 124 15.95 2.83 -11.85
CA THR A 124 15.24 3.52 -10.77
C THR A 124 14.15 2.66 -10.13
N PHE A 125 13.91 1.46 -10.65
CA PHE A 125 12.80 0.57 -10.30
C PHE A 125 11.45 1.29 -10.31
N ARG A 126 11.20 2.05 -11.38
CA ARG A 126 9.97 2.83 -11.54
C ARG A 126 9.18 2.38 -12.76
N ASP A 127 7.88 2.18 -12.56
CA ASP A 127 6.93 2.08 -13.66
C ASP A 127 6.41 3.47 -14.01
N TYR A 128 6.55 3.85 -15.27
CA TYR A 128 5.91 5.02 -15.84
C TYR A 128 4.78 4.57 -16.73
N SER A 129 3.58 5.07 -16.46
CA SER A 129 2.41 4.68 -17.23
C SER A 129 1.43 5.84 -17.38
N VAL A 130 0.54 5.71 -18.36
CA VAL A 130 -0.57 6.65 -18.53
C VAL A 130 -1.87 5.89 -18.33
N TYR A 131 -2.56 6.19 -17.25
CA TYR A 131 -3.90 5.69 -16.98
C TYR A 131 -4.93 6.62 -17.62
N GLU A 132 -5.76 6.09 -18.51
CA GLU A 132 -6.85 6.84 -19.13
C GLU A 132 -8.20 6.29 -18.69
N THR A 133 -9.08 7.20 -18.29
CA THR A 133 -10.46 6.87 -17.92
C THR A 133 -11.43 7.98 -18.34
N LYS A 134 -12.72 7.80 -18.08
CA LYS A 134 -13.74 8.84 -18.29
C LYS A 134 -14.41 9.21 -16.96
N ASP A 135 -14.65 10.49 -16.76
CA ASP A 135 -15.45 10.96 -15.62
C ASP A 135 -16.95 10.62 -15.80
N ASP A 136 -17.75 10.91 -14.78
CA ASP A 136 -19.21 10.66 -14.82
C ASP A 136 -19.95 11.49 -15.89
N SER A 137 -19.30 12.52 -16.47
CA SER A 137 -19.81 13.32 -17.59
C SER A 137 -19.30 12.85 -18.96
N GLY A 138 -18.50 11.78 -19.00
CA GLY A 138 -17.92 11.21 -20.21
C GLY A 138 -16.65 11.92 -20.72
N ASN A 139 -16.12 12.90 -20.00
CA ASN A 139 -14.88 13.57 -20.37
C ASN A 139 -13.69 12.64 -20.15
N ARG A 140 -12.73 12.65 -21.08
CA ARG A 140 -11.48 11.89 -20.94
C ARG A 140 -10.60 12.51 -19.86
N LEU A 141 -10.16 11.66 -18.93
CA LEU A 141 -9.15 11.98 -17.93
C LEU A 141 -7.90 11.13 -18.21
N SER A 142 -6.73 11.75 -18.10
CA SER A 142 -5.44 11.08 -18.30
C SER A 142 -4.54 11.38 -17.11
N LEU A 143 -4.02 10.33 -16.49
CA LEU A 143 -3.12 10.40 -15.34
C LEU A 143 -1.76 9.83 -15.73
N LYS A 144 -0.72 10.64 -15.56
CA LYS A 144 0.65 10.14 -15.65
C LYS A 144 1.01 9.52 -14.30
N CYS A 145 1.11 8.20 -14.29
CA CYS A 145 1.50 7.42 -13.14
C CYS A 145 3.03 7.25 -13.11
N ASN A 146 3.58 7.28 -11.90
CA ASN A 146 4.99 7.05 -11.64
C ASN A 146 5.09 6.28 -10.32
N GLU A 147 5.11 4.97 -10.42
CA GLU A 147 5.12 4.06 -9.28
C GLU A 147 6.52 3.54 -9.05
N ARG A 148 6.91 3.39 -7.78
CA ARG A 148 8.21 2.82 -7.42
C ARG A 148 8.01 1.43 -6.85
N CYS A 149 8.69 0.46 -7.44
CA CYS A 149 8.86 -0.85 -6.86
C CYS A 149 10.15 -0.87 -6.06
N TYR A 150 10.18 -1.67 -4.99
CA TYR A 150 11.36 -1.77 -4.15
C TYR A 150 11.86 -3.21 -4.10
N VAL A 151 13.17 -3.38 -4.12
CA VAL A 151 13.77 -4.71 -3.89
C VAL A 151 13.83 -5.03 -2.39
N PRO A 152 13.72 -6.30 -1.97
CA PRO A 152 13.67 -6.65 -0.54
C PRO A 152 14.87 -6.17 0.27
N SER A 153 16.07 -6.15 -0.33
CA SER A 153 17.29 -5.66 0.31
C SER A 153 17.26 -4.15 0.57
N GLU A 154 16.70 -3.38 -0.35
CA GLU A 154 16.55 -1.93 -0.25
C GLU A 154 15.56 -1.56 0.86
N ILE A 155 14.37 -2.17 0.89
CA ILE A 155 13.41 -1.97 1.98
C ILE A 155 14.01 -2.36 3.32
N SER A 156 14.69 -3.51 3.37
CA SER A 156 15.34 -3.94 4.61
C SER A 156 16.34 -2.90 5.11
N TRP A 157 17.10 -2.27 4.21
CA TRP A 157 18.04 -1.21 4.58
C TRP A 157 17.35 0.08 5.02
N LEU A 158 16.34 0.54 4.27
CA LEU A 158 15.56 1.74 4.60
C LEU A 158 14.87 1.62 5.95
N VAL A 159 14.24 0.48 6.22
CA VAL A 159 13.55 0.25 7.49
C VAL A 159 14.55 0.12 8.65
N LYS A 160 15.73 -0.47 8.41
CA LYS A 160 16.81 -0.52 9.41
C LYS A 160 17.42 0.85 9.71
N SER A 161 17.54 1.74 8.72
CA SER A 161 18.06 3.09 8.95
C SER A 161 17.11 3.94 9.82
N LEU A 162 15.83 3.57 9.86
CA LEU A 162 14.82 4.11 10.76
C LEU A 162 14.84 3.48 12.17
N GLY A 163 15.82 2.63 12.47
CA GLY A 163 16.03 2.04 13.80
C GLY A 163 15.26 0.75 14.09
N PHE A 164 14.57 0.17 13.10
CA PHE A 164 13.98 -1.17 13.25
C PHE A 164 15.06 -2.24 13.06
N THR A 165 15.21 -3.16 14.02
CA THR A 165 16.32 -4.12 14.02
C THR A 165 15.93 -5.46 13.44
N LYS A 166 14.66 -5.85 13.55
CA LYS A 166 14.12 -7.09 12.99
C LYS A 166 13.18 -6.74 11.84
N VAL A 167 13.54 -7.13 10.62
CA VAL A 167 12.73 -6.90 9.40
C VAL A 167 12.48 -8.24 8.74
N GLN A 168 11.22 -8.54 8.45
CA GLN A 168 10.78 -9.77 7.80
C GLN A 168 9.87 -9.40 6.63
N ILE A 169 10.02 -10.09 5.51
CA ILE A 169 9.33 -9.78 4.25
C ILE A 169 8.69 -11.07 3.72
N TYR A 170 7.44 -10.95 3.29
CA TYR A 170 6.56 -12.04 2.87
C TYR A 170 5.84 -11.66 1.57
N GLY A 171 5.27 -12.63 0.86
CA GLY A 171 4.36 -12.36 -0.25
C GLY A 171 3.06 -11.73 0.28
N ALA A 172 2.56 -10.68 -0.39
CA ALA A 172 1.28 -10.08 -0.02
C ALA A 172 0.15 -10.65 -0.88
N LYS A 173 -0.76 -11.39 -0.24
CA LYS A 173 -2.00 -11.86 -0.87
C LYS A 173 -3.16 -11.04 -0.36
N LEU A 174 -3.94 -10.50 -1.28
CA LEU A 174 -5.09 -9.65 -0.96
C LEU A 174 -6.04 -10.37 0.01
N GLY A 175 -6.33 -9.73 1.15
CA GLY A 175 -7.19 -10.30 2.18
C GLY A 175 -6.63 -11.49 2.98
N GLN A 176 -5.40 -11.93 2.68
CA GLN A 176 -4.81 -13.15 3.24
C GLN A 176 -3.34 -12.93 3.62
N PHE A 177 -3.07 -11.87 4.38
CA PHE A 177 -1.73 -11.63 4.91
C PHE A 177 -1.28 -12.78 5.82
N SER A 178 -0.05 -13.25 5.63
CA SER A 178 0.47 -14.40 6.34
C SER A 178 2.00 -14.36 6.42
N ARG A 179 2.55 -14.85 7.54
CA ARG A 179 3.99 -15.10 7.69
C ARG A 179 4.45 -16.40 7.03
N SER A 180 3.51 -17.25 6.60
CA SER A 180 3.82 -18.53 5.94
C SER A 180 4.05 -18.36 4.45
N ASP A 181 3.63 -17.23 3.87
CA ASP A 181 3.77 -16.93 2.45
C ASP A 181 5.16 -16.36 2.18
N ALA A 182 6.09 -17.22 1.79
CA ALA A 182 7.42 -16.80 1.35
C ALA A 182 7.30 -15.88 0.13
N LEU A 183 8.05 -14.77 0.13
CA LEU A 183 8.10 -13.86 -1.01
C LEU A 183 8.68 -14.55 -2.25
N THR A 184 8.01 -14.40 -3.39
CA THR A 184 8.40 -14.90 -4.70
C THR A 184 8.39 -13.81 -5.77
N THR A 185 8.81 -14.15 -6.98
CA THR A 185 8.72 -13.29 -8.17
C THR A 185 7.29 -13.14 -8.69
N GLU A 186 6.38 -14.01 -8.25
CA GLU A 186 4.97 -14.02 -8.65
C GLU A 186 4.12 -13.05 -7.82
N ASP A 187 4.64 -12.60 -6.68
CA ASP A 187 3.94 -11.66 -5.80
C ASP A 187 4.11 -10.22 -6.31
N TYR A 188 3.00 -9.59 -6.69
CA TYR A 188 2.98 -8.20 -7.16
C TYR A 188 3.36 -7.20 -6.04
N GLU A 189 2.90 -7.48 -4.82
CA GLU A 189 3.23 -6.74 -3.61
C GLU A 189 3.95 -7.63 -2.60
N MET A 190 4.78 -7.01 -1.76
CA MET A 190 5.37 -7.67 -0.61
C MET A 190 4.84 -7.08 0.70
N LEU A 191 4.60 -7.95 1.67
CA LEU A 191 4.24 -7.61 3.05
C LEU A 191 5.52 -7.48 3.88
N VAL A 192 5.71 -6.32 4.51
CA VAL A 192 6.87 -6.01 5.32
C VAL A 192 6.45 -5.86 6.77
N ILE A 193 7.12 -6.59 7.66
CA ILE A 193 6.91 -6.54 9.11
C ILE A 193 8.23 -6.21 9.77
N ALA A 194 8.27 -5.10 10.49
CA ALA A 194 9.47 -4.62 11.16
C ALA A 194 9.23 -4.30 12.63
N GLU A 195 10.19 -4.63 13.47
CA GLU A 195 10.14 -4.45 14.92
C GLU A 195 11.42 -3.75 15.42
N ARG A 196 11.26 -2.83 16.36
CA ARG A 196 12.38 -2.31 17.17
C ARG A 196 12.59 -3.29 18.34
N GLN A 197 13.83 -3.70 18.59
CA GLN A 197 14.15 -4.38 19.86
C GLN A 197 13.96 -3.38 21.01
N GLN A 198 13.27 -3.81 22.06
CA GLN A 198 13.14 -3.07 23.33
C GLN A 198 14.45 -3.07 24.09
#